data_AF-A0A2X5NLI0-F1
#
_entry.id   AF-A0A2X5NLI0-F1
#
_cell.length_a   1.000
_cell.length_b   1.000
_cell.length_c   1.000
_cell.angle_alpha   90.00
_cell.angle_beta   90.00
_cell.angle_gamma   90.00
#
_symmetry.space_group_name_H-M   'P 1'
#
loop_
_entity.id
_entity.type
_entity.pdbx_description
1 polymer ?
#
loop_
_entity_poly.entity_id
_entity_poly.type
_entity_poly.pdbx_seq_one_letter_code
_entity_poly.pdbx_strand_id
1 'polypeptide(L)'
;MLEKLAGEYQGQFVLAKLDCDEQQMVASQFGLRAIPTVYLFKDGQPVDGFQGPQPEDAIRALLQKVLPREDEIKLQQATALLAEEKPLEALPLLKDAWQLSQQSSETGFLLAETLITLNRSDEAEEVLKHVPLQDQDSRYQGLIAQIDLLRQAADTRKFSSYRASWTQTRLMRLLPQNWPYSFIRSDVTKKRWSCCSAF
;
A
#
# COMPACT_ATOMS: atom_id res chain seq x y z
N MET A 1 27.12 25.12 13.41
CA MET A 1 26.17 24.17 14.05
C MET A 1 24.95 23.97 13.17
N LEU A 2 24.19 25.03 12.87
CA LEU A 2 23.01 24.96 11.98
C LEU A 2 23.32 24.39 10.59
N GLU A 3 24.45 24.74 9.99
CA GLU A 3 24.88 24.18 8.68
C GLU A 3 25.17 22.67 8.74
N LYS A 4 25.69 22.17 9.88
CA LYS A 4 25.92 20.73 10.07
C LYS A 4 24.59 19.98 10.16
N LEU A 5 23.67 20.49 10.97
CA LEU A 5 22.31 19.96 11.07
C LEU A 5 21.59 20.01 9.71
N ALA A 6 21.72 21.09 8.94
CA ALA A 6 21.14 21.17 7.60
C ALA A 6 21.67 20.07 6.65
N GLY A 7 22.95 19.71 6.77
CA GLY A 7 23.53 18.58 6.05
C GLY A 7 23.02 17.22 6.54
N GLU A 8 22.89 17.03 7.84
CA GLU A 8 22.42 15.78 8.47
C GLU A 8 20.97 15.44 8.08
N TYR A 9 20.10 16.44 8.05
CA TYR A 9 18.68 16.26 7.71
C TYR A 9 18.40 16.20 6.20
N GLN A 10 19.44 16.14 5.36
CA GLN A 10 19.36 15.85 3.91
C GLN A 10 18.22 16.58 3.17
N GLY A 11 18.02 17.87 3.45
CA GLY A 11 17.00 18.68 2.78
C GLY A 11 15.58 18.57 3.33
N GLN A 12 15.35 17.90 4.48
CA GLN A 12 14.06 17.96 5.17
C GLN A 12 13.68 19.38 5.64
N PHE A 13 14.66 20.29 5.75
CA PHE A 13 14.42 21.72 5.96
C PHE A 13 15.41 22.56 5.16
N VAL A 14 15.01 23.79 4.84
CA VAL A 14 15.85 24.76 4.12
C VAL A 14 16.40 25.79 5.11
N LEU A 15 17.72 25.91 5.18
CA LEU A 15 18.37 26.94 5.98
C LEU A 15 18.52 28.23 5.16
N ALA A 16 17.66 29.20 5.42
CA ALA A 16 17.79 30.55 4.85
C ALA A 16 18.66 31.43 5.77
N LYS A 17 19.79 31.91 5.24
CA LYS A 17 20.65 32.88 5.93
C LYS A 17 20.27 34.28 5.47
N LEU A 18 19.97 35.16 6.42
CA LEU A 18 19.69 36.57 6.17
C LEU A 18 20.73 37.42 6.87
N ASP A 19 21.43 38.24 6.10
CA ASP A 19 22.33 39.26 6.62
C ASP A 19 21.51 40.48 7.07
N CYS A 20 21.57 40.81 8.36
CA CYS A 20 20.82 41.92 8.94
C CYS A 20 21.43 43.28 8.58
N ASP A 21 22.71 43.33 8.22
CA ASP A 21 23.40 44.57 7.86
C ASP A 21 23.04 44.99 6.43
N GLU A 22 22.93 44.03 5.50
CA GLU A 22 22.51 44.29 4.12
C GLU A 22 20.99 44.46 3.98
N GLN A 23 20.19 43.71 4.76
CA GLN A 23 18.73 43.63 4.62
C GLN A 23 18.00 44.20 5.85
N GLN A 24 18.37 45.41 6.30
CA GLN A 24 17.79 46.06 7.49
C GLN A 24 16.26 46.23 7.42
N MET A 25 15.71 46.48 6.24
CA MET A 25 14.25 46.60 6.06
C MET A 25 13.52 45.28 6.35
N VAL A 26 14.11 44.15 5.98
CA VAL A 26 13.53 42.82 6.27
C VAL A 26 13.69 42.49 7.75
N ALA A 27 14.88 42.76 8.32
CA ALA A 27 15.15 42.56 9.74
C ALA A 27 14.18 43.32 10.66
N SER A 28 13.83 44.57 10.30
CA SER A 28 12.87 45.39 11.05
C SER A 28 11.43 44.89 10.92
N GLN A 29 11.02 44.38 9.76
CA GLN A 29 9.69 43.76 9.58
C GLN A 29 9.48 42.53 10.45
N PHE A 30 10.51 41.71 10.64
CA PHE A 30 10.48 40.55 11.54
C PHE A 30 10.72 40.91 13.03
N GLY A 31 10.90 42.20 13.34
CA GLY A 31 11.06 42.68 14.71
C GLY A 31 12.32 42.13 15.40
N LEU A 32 13.42 41.95 14.67
CA LEU A 32 14.67 41.41 15.22
C LEU A 32 15.24 42.36 16.29
N ARG A 33 15.40 41.85 17.53
CA ARG A 33 15.92 42.61 18.69
C ARG A 33 17.31 42.16 19.17
N ALA A 34 17.72 40.95 18.78
CA ALA A 34 18.99 40.35 19.18
C ALA A 34 19.58 39.51 18.03
N ILE A 35 20.91 39.45 17.96
CA ILE A 35 21.65 38.62 17.00
C ILE A 35 22.44 37.59 17.82
N PRO A 36 22.40 36.28 17.49
CA PRO A 36 21.64 35.62 16.42
C PRO A 36 20.17 35.37 16.81
N THR A 37 19.25 35.50 15.85
CA THR A 37 17.85 35.06 15.99
C THR A 37 17.54 34.04 14.91
N VAL A 38 16.84 32.97 15.28
CA VAL A 38 16.41 31.91 14.36
C VAL A 38 14.89 31.81 14.43
N TYR A 39 14.24 31.82 13.27
CA TYR A 39 12.81 31.57 13.12
C TYR A 39 12.59 30.31 12.30
N LEU A 40 11.56 29.54 12.66
CA LEU A 40 11.05 28.45 11.85
C LEU A 40 9.78 28.89 11.15
N PHE A 41 9.76 28.65 9.85
CA PHE A 41 8.61 28.85 9.01
C PHE A 41 8.07 27.50 8.55
N LYS A 42 6.76 27.31 8.64
CA LYS A 42 6.01 26.20 8.04
C LYS A 42 4.82 26.79 7.29
N ASP A 43 4.58 26.36 6.06
CA ASP A 43 3.46 26.83 5.23
C ASP A 43 3.37 28.37 5.11
N GLY A 44 4.53 29.03 5.10
CA GLY A 44 4.64 30.50 5.00
C GLY A 44 4.36 31.28 6.29
N GLN A 45 4.10 30.60 7.41
CA GLN A 45 3.88 31.23 8.71
C GLN A 45 5.01 30.93 9.71
N PRO A 46 5.40 31.89 10.56
CA PRO A 46 6.37 31.64 11.63
C PRO A 46 5.72 30.80 12.73
N VAL A 47 6.24 29.60 12.97
CA VAL A 47 5.69 28.65 13.94
C VAL A 47 6.38 28.77 15.30
N ASP A 48 7.70 28.89 15.29
CA ASP A 48 8.53 28.94 16.50
C ASP A 48 9.84 29.69 16.20
N GLY A 49 10.58 30.07 17.24
CA GLY A 49 11.86 30.76 17.08
C GLY A 49 12.56 31.01 18.42
N PHE A 50 13.86 31.27 18.35
CA PHE A 50 14.65 31.61 19.52
C PHE A 50 15.59 32.78 19.25
N GLN A 51 15.87 33.55 20.30
CA GLN A 51 16.82 34.66 20.30
C GLN A 51 18.03 34.28 21.15
N GLY A 52 19.23 34.54 20.63
CA GLY A 52 20.49 34.23 21.27
C GLY A 52 21.03 32.81 20.98
N PRO A 53 22.24 32.50 21.45
CA PRO A 53 22.85 31.20 21.25
C PRO A 53 22.12 30.13 22.09
N GLN A 54 21.79 29.00 21.45
CA GLN A 54 21.16 27.85 22.08
C GLN A 54 22.05 26.60 21.92
N PRO A 55 21.99 25.64 22.87
CA PRO A 55 22.67 24.36 22.71
C PRO A 55 22.05 23.54 21.58
N GLU A 56 22.83 22.60 21.03
CA GLU A 56 22.41 21.78 19.88
C GLU A 56 21.13 20.99 20.16
N ASP A 57 21.00 20.44 21.37
CA ASP A 57 19.83 19.66 21.78
C ASP A 57 18.53 20.48 21.73
N ALA A 58 18.59 21.75 22.12
CA ALA A 58 17.43 22.64 22.07
C ALA A 58 17.00 22.94 20.62
N ILE A 59 17.98 23.15 19.73
CA ILE A 59 17.73 23.36 18.30
C ILE A 59 17.14 22.09 17.67
N ARG A 60 17.69 20.92 18.02
CA ARG A 60 17.19 19.63 17.53
C ARG A 60 15.75 19.36 17.98
N ALA A 61 15.44 19.60 19.25
CA ALA A 61 14.09 19.45 19.79
C ALA A 61 13.09 20.38 19.10
N LEU A 62 13.50 21.61 18.80
CA LEU A 62 12.69 22.60 18.09
C LEU A 62 12.47 22.19 16.62
N LEU A 63 13.50 21.69 15.94
CA LEU A 63 13.38 21.15 14.57
C LEU A 63 12.44 19.94 14.52
N GLN A 64 12.55 19.01 15.47
CA GLN A 64 11.70 17.80 15.54
C GLN A 64 10.19 18.09 15.60
N LYS A 65 9.78 19.27 16.09
CA LYS A 65 8.36 19.67 16.08
C LYS A 65 7.83 20.00 14.68
N VAL A 66 8.71 20.41 13.77
CA VAL A 66 8.35 20.92 12.44
C VAL A 66 8.72 19.92 11.35
N LEU A 67 9.75 19.10 11.58
CA LEU A 67 10.19 18.08 10.65
C LEU A 67 9.07 17.06 10.40
N PRO A 68 8.88 16.64 9.14
CA PRO A 68 7.95 15.56 8.83
C PRO A 68 8.38 14.30 9.57
N ARG A 69 7.40 13.57 10.08
CA ARG A 69 7.69 12.34 10.81
C ARG A 69 8.20 11.28 9.85
N GLU A 70 8.95 10.31 10.36
CA GLU A 70 9.58 9.28 9.50
C GLU A 70 8.54 8.44 8.73
N ASP A 71 7.37 8.20 9.33
CA ASP A 71 6.21 7.58 8.67
C ASP A 71 5.70 8.40 7.49
N GLU A 72 5.60 9.73 7.63
CA GLU A 72 5.16 10.63 6.55
C GLU A 72 6.15 10.60 5.38
N ILE A 73 7.47 10.60 5.66
CA ILE A 73 8.50 10.52 4.62
C ILE A 73 8.37 9.20 3.84
N LYS A 74 8.22 8.07 4.54
CA LYS A 74 8.07 6.75 3.90
C LYS A 74 6.76 6.64 3.13
N LEU A 75 5.68 7.21 3.66
CA LEU A 75 4.39 7.26 2.96
C LEU A 75 4.50 8.08 1.67
N GLN A 76 5.15 9.24 1.71
CA GLN A 76 5.40 10.04 0.51
C GLN A 76 6.21 9.27 -0.54
N GLN A 77 7.30 8.62 -0.13
CA GLN A 77 8.10 7.78 -1.03
C GLN A 77 7.28 6.63 -1.64
N ALA A 78 6.47 5.96 -0.82
CA ALA A 78 5.57 4.91 -1.29
C ALA A 78 4.53 5.44 -2.29
N THR A 79 3.90 6.59 -2.01
CA THR A 79 2.94 7.20 -2.93
C THR A 79 3.57 7.60 -4.26
N ALA A 80 4.82 8.08 -4.25
CA ALA A 80 5.56 8.36 -5.47
C ALA A 80 5.81 7.08 -6.28
N LEU A 81 6.21 5.98 -5.63
CA LEU A 81 6.38 4.68 -6.28
C LEU A 81 5.07 4.11 -6.83
N LEU A 82 3.95 4.32 -6.14
CA LEU A 82 2.63 3.94 -6.63
C LEU A 82 2.22 4.75 -7.86
N ALA A 83 2.55 6.05 -7.90
CA ALA A 83 2.33 6.88 -9.09
C ALA A 83 3.20 6.45 -10.29
N GLU A 84 4.36 5.84 -10.02
CA GLU A 84 5.22 5.19 -11.02
C GLU A 84 4.79 3.75 -11.36
N GLU A 85 3.63 3.29 -10.89
CA GLU A 85 3.11 1.92 -11.08
C GLU A 85 4.05 0.82 -10.56
N LYS A 86 4.82 1.10 -9.49
CA LYS A 86 5.72 0.15 -8.81
C LYS A 86 5.20 -0.30 -7.44
N PRO A 87 4.08 -1.05 -7.37
CA PRO A 87 3.47 -1.46 -6.11
C PRO A 87 4.33 -2.44 -5.30
N LEU A 88 5.21 -3.20 -5.95
CA LEU A 88 6.13 -4.14 -5.27
C LEU A 88 7.19 -3.42 -4.44
N GLU A 89 7.73 -2.30 -4.94
CA GLU A 89 8.73 -1.50 -4.25
C GLU A 89 8.08 -0.60 -3.19
N ALA A 90 6.86 -0.14 -3.42
CA ALA A 90 6.10 0.65 -2.46
C ALA A 90 5.69 -0.15 -1.20
N LEU A 91 5.43 -1.45 -1.36
CA LEU A 91 4.90 -2.30 -0.29
C LEU A 91 5.73 -2.31 1.01
N PRO A 92 7.05 -2.55 1.01
CA PRO A 92 7.85 -2.51 2.24
C PRO A 92 7.82 -1.13 2.92
N LEU A 93 7.87 -0.04 2.13
CA LEU A 93 7.80 1.32 2.66
C LEU A 93 6.45 1.61 3.33
N LEU A 94 5.34 1.15 2.74
CA LEU A 94 4.01 1.28 3.36
C LEU A 94 3.88 0.46 4.64
N LYS A 95 4.45 -0.75 4.69
CA LYS A 95 4.44 -1.57 5.90
C LYS A 95 5.21 -0.87 7.04
N ASP A 96 6.37 -0.32 6.74
CA ASP A 96 7.17 0.42 7.72
C ASP A 96 6.46 1.70 8.18
N ALA A 97 5.87 2.46 7.24
CA ALA A 97 5.09 3.66 7.55
C ALA A 97 3.87 3.32 8.41
N TRP A 98 3.18 2.20 8.16
CA TRP A 98 2.02 1.77 8.93
C TRP A 98 2.39 1.41 10.39
N GLN A 99 3.53 0.75 10.60
CA GLN A 99 4.02 0.45 11.95
C GLN A 99 4.45 1.72 12.70
N LEU A 100 5.16 2.63 12.03
CA LEU A 100 5.63 3.89 12.63
C LEU A 100 4.48 4.86 12.94
N SER A 101 3.44 4.89 12.11
CA SER A 101 2.23 5.71 12.31
C SER A 101 1.25 5.13 13.33
N GLN A 102 1.66 4.15 14.14
CA GLN A 102 0.80 3.45 15.12
C GLN A 102 -0.45 2.83 14.48
N GLN A 103 -0.30 2.24 13.30
CA GLN A 103 -1.36 1.60 12.53
C GLN A 103 -2.51 2.54 12.14
N SER A 104 -2.16 3.77 11.74
CA SER A 104 -3.12 4.75 11.22
C SER A 104 -3.99 4.18 10.10
N SER A 105 -5.29 4.48 10.15
CA SER A 105 -6.31 4.01 9.20
C SER A 105 -5.99 4.42 7.76
N GLU A 106 -5.55 5.66 7.54
CA GLU A 106 -5.19 6.16 6.19
C GLU A 106 -4.05 5.35 5.56
N THR A 107 -2.98 5.11 6.32
CA THR A 107 -1.84 4.29 5.87
C THR A 107 -2.27 2.83 5.66
N GLY A 108 -3.16 2.32 6.51
CA GLY A 108 -3.74 0.98 6.39
C GLY A 108 -4.55 0.80 5.10
N PHE A 109 -5.38 1.79 4.73
CA PHE A 109 -6.14 1.74 3.47
C PHE A 109 -5.23 1.71 2.25
N LEU A 110 -4.21 2.58 2.22
CA LEU A 110 -3.25 2.62 1.11
C LEU A 110 -2.46 1.31 0.99
N LEU A 111 -2.07 0.73 2.13
CA LEU A 111 -1.40 -0.57 2.19
C LEU A 111 -2.32 -1.70 1.68
N ALA A 112 -3.59 -1.71 2.09
CA ALA A 112 -4.57 -2.69 1.64
C ALA A 112 -4.84 -2.59 0.13
N GLU A 113 -5.03 -1.39 -0.40
CA GLU A 113 -5.18 -1.12 -1.85
C GLU A 113 -3.97 -1.67 -2.65
N THR A 114 -2.77 -1.43 -2.14
CA THR A 114 -1.53 -1.93 -2.76
C THR A 114 -1.47 -3.46 -2.73
N LEU A 115 -1.82 -4.09 -1.59
CA LEU A 115 -1.85 -5.55 -1.46
C LEU A 115 -2.88 -6.22 -2.37
N ILE A 116 -4.06 -5.61 -2.51
CA ILE A 116 -5.12 -6.04 -3.44
C ILE A 116 -4.60 -6.00 -4.88
N THR A 117 -3.92 -4.92 -5.27
CA THR A 117 -3.29 -4.79 -6.61
C THR A 117 -2.26 -5.88 -6.87
N LEU A 118 -1.52 -6.29 -5.83
CA LEU A 118 -0.56 -7.39 -5.88
C LEU A 118 -1.20 -8.79 -5.77
N ASN A 119 -2.53 -8.87 -5.76
CA ASN A 119 -3.30 -10.11 -5.60
C ASN A 119 -2.99 -10.86 -4.28
N ARG A 120 -2.60 -10.13 -3.23
CA ARG A 120 -2.34 -10.61 -1.86
C ARG A 120 -3.53 -10.28 -0.96
N SER A 121 -4.70 -10.78 -1.34
CA SER A 121 -5.98 -10.47 -0.69
C SER A 121 -6.04 -10.89 0.79
N ASP A 122 -5.33 -11.95 1.18
CA ASP A 122 -5.29 -12.43 2.57
C ASP A 122 -4.55 -11.44 3.50
N GLU A 123 -3.44 -10.87 3.05
CA GLU A 123 -2.73 -9.84 3.82
C GLU A 123 -3.50 -8.52 3.85
N ALA A 124 -4.18 -8.17 2.77
CA ALA A 124 -4.99 -6.96 2.72
C ALA A 124 -6.13 -7.00 3.75
N GLU A 125 -6.80 -8.14 3.89
CA GLU A 125 -7.84 -8.32 4.90
C GLU A 125 -7.28 -8.18 6.32
N GLU A 126 -6.10 -8.75 6.57
CA GLU A 126 -5.47 -8.67 7.90
C GLU A 126 -5.17 -7.23 8.30
N VAL A 127 -4.64 -6.41 7.38
CA VAL A 127 -4.43 -4.97 7.60
C VAL A 127 -5.75 -4.26 7.92
N LEU A 128 -6.82 -4.58 7.18
CA LEU A 128 -8.13 -3.95 7.38
C LEU A 128 -8.78 -4.31 8.72
N LYS A 129 -8.48 -5.47 9.32
CA LYS A 129 -9.01 -5.81 10.66
C LYS A 129 -8.51 -4.88 11.77
N HIS A 130 -7.37 -4.23 11.57
CA HIS A 130 -6.81 -3.26 12.51
C HIS A 130 -7.51 -1.88 12.44
N VAL A 131 -8.30 -1.62 11.40
CA VAL A 131 -9.01 -0.35 11.24
C VAL A 131 -10.13 -0.25 12.29
N PRO A 132 -10.13 0.78 13.14
CA PRO A 132 -11.14 0.94 14.18
C PRO A 132 -12.53 1.16 13.57
N LEU A 133 -13.57 0.74 14.29
CA LEU A 133 -14.96 0.79 13.80
C LEU A 133 -15.39 2.19 13.34
N GLN A 134 -14.86 3.25 13.97
CA GLN A 134 -15.15 4.64 13.65
C GLN A 134 -14.70 5.05 12.23
N ASP A 135 -13.70 4.36 11.66
CA ASP A 135 -13.12 4.66 10.35
C ASP A 135 -13.59 3.66 9.27
N GLN A 136 -14.53 2.75 9.59
CA GLN A 136 -15.06 1.74 8.66
C GLN A 136 -16.14 2.33 7.72
N ASP A 137 -15.72 3.31 6.93
CA ASP A 137 -16.56 4.04 5.99
C ASP A 137 -16.80 3.27 4.68
N SER A 138 -17.40 3.95 3.69
CA SER A 138 -17.61 3.41 2.34
C SER A 138 -16.32 2.90 1.68
N ARG A 139 -15.18 3.55 1.95
CA ARG A 139 -13.85 3.12 1.46
C ARG A 139 -13.48 1.74 1.98
N TYR A 140 -13.65 1.51 3.29
CA TYR A 140 -13.41 0.21 3.92
C TYR A 140 -14.27 -0.88 3.28
N GLN A 141 -15.58 -0.63 3.16
CA GLN A 141 -16.52 -1.59 2.56
C GLN A 141 -16.17 -1.92 1.11
N GLY A 142 -15.72 -0.92 0.34
CA GLY A 142 -15.25 -1.10 -1.04
C GLY A 142 -14.05 -2.05 -1.13
N LEU A 143 -13.06 -1.90 -0.25
CA LEU A 143 -11.87 -2.75 -0.22
C LEU A 143 -12.20 -4.19 0.20
N ILE A 144 -13.08 -4.37 1.19
CA ILE A 144 -13.57 -5.71 1.58
C ILE A 144 -14.28 -6.39 0.41
N ALA A 145 -15.19 -5.68 -0.27
CA ALA A 145 -15.88 -6.23 -1.43
C ALA A 145 -14.90 -6.63 -2.55
N GLN A 146 -13.85 -5.85 -2.77
CA GLN A 146 -12.82 -6.16 -3.76
C GLN A 146 -12.02 -7.42 -3.38
N ILE A 147 -11.67 -7.57 -2.09
CA ILE A 147 -11.02 -8.78 -1.56
C ILE A 147 -11.90 -10.01 -1.76
N ASP A 148 -13.19 -9.92 -1.46
CA ASP A 148 -14.14 -11.02 -1.62
C ASP A 148 -14.27 -11.45 -3.08
N LEU A 149 -14.35 -10.50 -4.00
CA LEU A 149 -14.38 -10.78 -5.44
C LEU A 149 -13.10 -11.50 -5.91
N LEU A 150 -11.92 -11.07 -5.45
CA LEU A 150 -10.65 -11.73 -5.78
C LEU A 150 -10.59 -13.17 -5.26
N ARG A 151 -11.09 -13.42 -4.05
CA ARG A 151 -11.14 -14.77 -3.45
C ARG A 151 -12.07 -15.70 -4.22
N GLN A 152 -13.29 -15.26 -4.54
CA GLN A 152 -14.24 -16.05 -5.32
C GLN A 152 -13.70 -16.39 -6.72
N ALA A 153 -13.01 -15.45 -7.35
CA ALA A 153 -12.35 -15.68 -8.64
C ALA A 153 -11.23 -16.74 -8.54
N ALA A 154 -10.45 -16.73 -7.45
CA ALA A 154 -9.42 -17.74 -7.20
C ALA A 154 -10.02 -19.14 -6.98
N ASP A 155 -11.13 -19.25 -6.26
CA ASP A 155 -11.78 -20.53 -5.97
C ASP A 155 -12.50 -21.13 -7.18
N THR A 156 -13.11 -20.30 -8.04
CA THR A 156 -13.72 -20.75 -9.30
C THR A 156 -12.70 -21.44 -10.21
N ARG A 157 -11.46 -20.94 -10.26
CA ARG A 157 -10.35 -21.57 -11.00
C ARG A 157 -9.94 -22.92 -10.42
N LYS A 158 -9.96 -23.07 -9.09
CA LYS A 158 -9.71 -24.37 -8.42
C LYS A 158 -10.84 -25.37 -8.68
N PHE A 159 -12.08 -24.93 -8.78
CA PHE A 159 -13.22 -25.81 -9.06
C PHE A 159 -13.18 -26.41 -10.48
N SER A 160 -12.71 -25.65 -11.49
CA SER A 160 -12.61 -26.16 -12.86
C SER A 160 -11.59 -27.30 -13.02
N SER A 161 -10.49 -27.30 -12.25
CA SER A 161 -9.50 -28.39 -12.29
C SER A 161 -10.07 -29.70 -11.74
N TYR A 162 -10.96 -29.66 -10.75
CA TYR A 162 -11.65 -30.86 -10.28
C TYR A 162 -12.61 -31.41 -11.34
N ARG A 163 -13.37 -30.55 -12.04
CA ARG A 163 -14.33 -30.99 -13.07
C ARG A 163 -13.65 -31.72 -14.25
N ALA A 164 -12.42 -31.35 -14.61
CA ALA A 164 -11.61 -32.04 -15.62
C ALA A 164 -11.15 -33.45 -15.20
N SER A 165 -10.90 -33.66 -13.90
CA SER A 165 -10.54 -34.98 -13.35
C SER A 165 -11.73 -35.96 -13.40
N TRP A 166 -12.95 -35.51 -13.13
CA TRP A 166 -14.15 -36.36 -13.15
C TRP A 166 -14.56 -36.81 -14.56
N THR A 167 -14.22 -36.04 -15.60
CA THR A 167 -14.41 -36.46 -17.00
C THR A 167 -13.40 -37.54 -17.42
N GLN A 168 -12.20 -37.59 -16.83
CA GLN A 168 -11.20 -38.62 -17.12
C GLN A 168 -11.52 -39.96 -16.41
N THR A 169 -12.05 -39.92 -15.18
CA THR A 169 -12.31 -41.14 -14.38
C THR A 169 -13.61 -41.87 -14.75
N ARG A 170 -14.57 -41.21 -15.42
CA ARG A 170 -15.87 -41.82 -15.79
C ARG A 170 -15.87 -42.57 -17.12
N LEU A 171 -14.83 -42.45 -17.94
CA LEU A 171 -14.72 -43.19 -19.21
C LEU A 171 -13.99 -44.55 -19.11
N MET A 172 -13.38 -44.88 -17.96
CA MET A 172 -12.60 -46.11 -17.81
C MET A 172 -13.28 -47.23 -17.01
N ARG A 173 -14.53 -47.04 -16.56
CA ARG A 173 -15.28 -48.03 -15.75
C ARG A 173 -16.46 -48.71 -16.44
N LEU A 174 -16.69 -48.43 -17.72
CA LEU A 174 -17.74 -49.08 -18.51
C LEU A 174 -17.22 -49.60 -19.87
N LEU A 175 -16.07 -50.28 -19.84
CA LEU A 175 -15.68 -51.17 -20.95
C LEU A 175 -15.86 -52.62 -20.50
N PRO A 176 -16.83 -53.37 -21.05
CA PRO A 176 -16.89 -54.81 -20.84
C PRO A 176 -15.67 -55.46 -21.48
N GLN A 177 -14.92 -56.23 -20.68
CA GLN A 177 -13.61 -56.84 -20.98
C GLN A 177 -13.66 -58.01 -21.99
N ASN A 178 -14.55 -58.00 -22.99
CA ASN A 178 -14.61 -59.10 -23.95
C ASN A 178 -15.24 -58.78 -25.32
N TRP A 179 -14.82 -57.69 -25.97
CA TRP A 179 -15.15 -57.46 -27.38
C TRP A 179 -13.96 -57.77 -28.31
N PRO A 180 -14.12 -58.67 -29.30
CA PRO A 180 -13.07 -58.97 -30.25
C PRO A 180 -12.82 -57.77 -31.18
N TYR A 181 -11.54 -57.57 -31.48
CA TYR A 181 -10.97 -56.50 -32.28
C TYR A 181 -11.37 -56.64 -33.77
N SER A 182 -12.60 -56.27 -34.12
CA SER A 182 -12.94 -55.90 -35.50
C SER A 182 -14.18 -55.03 -35.50
N PHE A 183 -14.12 -53.97 -36.30
CA PHE A 183 -15.16 -52.95 -36.47
C PHE A 183 -15.33 -51.94 -35.33
N ILE A 184 -14.94 -50.69 -35.60
CA ILE A 184 -15.89 -49.57 -35.78
C ILE A 184 -15.10 -48.42 -36.42
N ARG A 185 -15.38 -48.19 -37.72
CA ARG A 185 -15.12 -46.92 -38.38
C ARG A 185 -16.07 -45.87 -37.79
N SER A 186 -15.54 -44.66 -37.69
CA SER A 186 -16.22 -43.40 -37.40
C SER A 186 -17.62 -43.30 -38.04
N ASP A 187 -18.62 -42.94 -37.23
CA ASP A 187 -19.57 -41.93 -37.68
C ASP A 187 -20.24 -41.19 -36.51
N VAL A 188 -19.86 -39.92 -36.38
CA VAL A 188 -20.46 -38.94 -35.48
C VAL A 188 -21.75 -38.47 -36.15
N THR A 189 -22.84 -39.22 -36.08
CA THR A 189 -24.22 -38.72 -36.32
C THR A 189 -25.24 -39.85 -36.29
N LYS A 190 -25.69 -40.29 -35.10
CA LYS A 190 -27.10 -40.68 -34.88
C LYS A 190 -27.40 -40.95 -33.41
N LYS A 191 -28.19 -40.05 -32.82
CA LYS A 191 -28.99 -40.26 -31.62
C LYS A 191 -29.99 -41.38 -31.88
N ARG A 192 -29.82 -42.55 -31.26
CA ARG A 192 -30.94 -43.36 -30.75
C ARG A 192 -30.44 -44.48 -29.85
N TRP A 193 -30.77 -44.38 -28.56
CA TRP A 193 -30.71 -45.50 -27.64
C TRP A 193 -32.10 -46.11 -27.62
N SER A 194 -32.24 -47.38 -27.97
CA SER A 194 -33.48 -48.13 -27.79
C SER A 194 -33.20 -49.25 -26.80
N CYS A 195 -33.86 -49.17 -25.65
CA CYS A 195 -33.84 -50.19 -24.61
C CYS A 195 -34.85 -51.27 -25.02
N CYS A 196 -34.39 -52.48 -25.35
CA CYS A 196 -35.25 -53.65 -25.47
C CYS A 196 -34.95 -54.59 -24.29
N SER A 197 -35.90 -54.62 -23.35
CA SER A 197 -36.09 -55.66 -22.35
C SER A 197 -36.41 -56.99 -23.03
N ALA A 198 -35.72 -58.06 -22.65
CA ALA A 198 -36.06 -59.43 -23.04
C ALA A 198 -36.21 -60.29 -21.77
N PHE A 199 -37.39 -60.92 -21.65
CA PHE A 199 -37.57 -62.20 -20.97
C PHE A 199 -37.13 -63.31 -21.94
#